data_AF-A0A6B3MBF9-F1
#
_entry.id   AF-A0A6B3MBF9-F1
#
_cell.length_a   1.000
_cell.length_b   1.000
_cell.length_c   1.000
_cell.angle_alpha   90.00
_cell.angle_beta   90.00
_cell.angle_gamma   90.00
#
_symmetry.space_group_name_H-M   'P 1'
#
loop_
_entity.id
_entity.type
_entity.pdbx_description
1 polymer ?
#
loop_
_entity_poly.entity_id
_entity_poly.type
_entity_poly.pdbx_seq_one_letter_code
_entity_poly.pdbx_strand_id
1 'polypeptide(L)'
;MSLLFKAGILNLLGTASVISAGSVYAQLPNGGFETGDFSNWETLGRTFIETTDTYGINPQEGKHQARLDTVYPRPNGAYDSGQTGNFAEILKFIGVEGDHLLSLGNGEVFEGSAVKTSLTALAGDILSFEWNFLSNTNSQEFFNDFAFVAISDNFEELADSFSVLVPSASVFHNETGFQSFSYQFPSAGLYTLGIAVVDVGDGAEDSGLLVDGVTISRINPVRQPLTTPSFPPISDHNSIPEPNSIASLLAFAAFGALGRLWHQWRKQDEIN
;
A
#
# COMPACT_ATOMS: atom_id res chain seq x y z
N MET A 1 4.72 57.07 57.17
CA MET A 1 3.54 56.20 57.30
C MET A 1 3.65 55.12 56.24
N SER A 2 3.82 53.87 56.66
CA SER A 2 3.95 52.68 55.80
C SER A 2 2.63 52.28 55.14
N LEU A 3 2.67 51.59 53.99
CA LEU A 3 1.84 50.42 53.58
C LEU A 3 2.07 50.20 52.06
N LEU A 4 2.87 49.24 51.54
CA LEU A 4 2.84 47.76 51.53
C LEU A 4 1.81 47.07 50.61
N PHE A 5 2.36 46.21 49.71
CA PHE A 5 1.80 45.04 48.98
C PHE A 5 0.81 45.29 47.83
N LYS A 6 0.79 44.53 46.72
CA LYS A 6 1.26 43.16 46.43
C LYS A 6 1.35 42.95 44.91
N ALA A 7 2.38 42.25 44.42
CA ALA A 7 2.40 41.68 43.07
C ALA A 7 1.55 40.39 43.05
N GLY A 8 0.61 40.29 42.11
CA GLY A 8 -0.19 39.09 41.88
C GLY A 8 0.58 38.09 41.02
N ILE A 9 0.75 36.87 41.51
CA ILE A 9 1.25 35.73 40.73
C ILE A 9 0.03 35.12 40.04
N LEU A 10 0.05 35.08 38.70
CA LEU A 10 -0.97 34.42 37.88
C LEU A 10 -0.61 32.93 37.75
N ASN A 11 -1.34 32.06 38.44
CA ASN A 11 -1.22 30.61 38.27
C ASN A 11 -2.00 30.19 37.02
N LEU A 12 -1.29 29.90 35.92
CA LEU A 12 -1.86 29.26 34.74
C LEU A 12 -1.81 27.75 34.92
N LEU A 13 -2.89 27.16 35.44
CA LEU A 13 -3.11 25.71 35.41
C LEU A 13 -3.52 25.31 33.98
N GLY A 14 -2.55 24.90 33.17
CA GLY A 14 -2.82 24.25 31.89
C GLY A 14 -3.19 22.79 32.11
N THR A 15 -4.45 22.43 31.88
CA THR A 15 -4.90 21.05 31.75
C THR A 15 -4.36 20.48 30.44
N ALA A 16 -3.43 19.52 30.50
CA ALA A 16 -3.04 18.75 29.34
C ALA A 16 -4.10 17.67 29.08
N SER A 17 -4.92 17.87 28.06
CA SER A 17 -5.80 16.80 27.55
C SER A 17 -4.95 15.73 26.87
N VAL A 18 -4.98 14.51 27.40
CA VAL A 18 -4.39 13.33 26.73
C VAL A 18 -5.35 12.94 25.60
N ILE A 19 -5.00 13.32 24.37
CA ILE A 19 -5.70 12.83 23.18
C ILE A 19 -5.17 11.42 22.92
N SER A 20 -5.99 10.40 23.20
CA SER A 20 -5.79 9.06 22.65
C SER A 20 -5.88 9.15 21.13
N ALA A 21 -4.75 9.04 20.43
CA ALA A 21 -4.73 8.99 18.97
C ALA A 21 -5.22 7.61 18.53
N GLY A 22 -6.48 7.52 18.08
CA GLY A 22 -6.93 6.38 17.28
C GLY A 22 -6.12 6.27 15.99
N SER A 23 -6.03 5.08 15.41
CA SER A 23 -5.46 4.88 14.07
C SER A 23 -6.20 5.80 13.09
N VAL A 24 -5.46 6.65 12.37
CA VAL A 24 -6.04 7.52 11.34
C VAL A 24 -5.84 6.81 10.02
N TYR A 25 -6.88 6.16 9.48
CA TYR A 25 -6.76 5.51 8.16
C TYR A 25 -6.22 6.52 7.13
N ALA A 26 -5.14 6.16 6.44
CA ALA A 26 -4.74 6.88 5.25
C ALA A 26 -5.75 6.46 4.18
N GLN A 27 -6.58 7.39 3.72
CA GLN A 27 -7.67 7.02 2.81
C GLN A 27 -7.09 6.71 1.43
N LEU A 28 -7.28 5.47 0.96
CA LEU A 28 -7.18 5.12 -0.45
C LEU A 28 -8.51 5.50 -1.11
N PRO A 29 -8.56 6.49 -2.02
CA PRO A 29 -9.81 6.86 -2.67
C PRO A 29 -10.40 5.66 -3.43
N ASN A 30 -11.70 5.41 -3.22
CA ASN A 30 -12.42 4.32 -3.88
C ASN A 30 -11.79 2.92 -3.69
N GLY A 31 -11.27 2.62 -2.50
CA GLY A 31 -10.65 1.33 -2.19
C GLY A 31 -11.60 0.13 -2.17
N GLY A 32 -12.87 0.34 -1.79
CA GLY A 32 -13.94 -0.66 -1.89
C GLY A 32 -14.81 -0.51 -3.14
N PHE A 33 -14.38 0.25 -4.15
CA PHE A 33 -15.09 0.39 -5.43
C PHE A 33 -16.54 0.96 -5.35
N GLU A 34 -16.88 1.59 -4.23
CA GLU A 34 -18.22 2.10 -3.91
C GLU A 34 -18.70 3.27 -4.78
N THR A 35 -17.86 3.82 -5.66
CA THR A 35 -18.32 4.74 -6.71
C THR A 35 -19.11 4.04 -7.81
N GLY A 36 -19.10 2.71 -7.87
CA GLY A 36 -19.71 1.92 -8.94
C GLY A 36 -18.86 1.88 -10.22
N ASP A 37 -17.63 2.37 -10.15
CA ASP A 37 -16.66 2.37 -11.25
C ASP A 37 -15.22 2.25 -10.72
N PHE A 38 -14.24 2.18 -11.64
CA PHE A 38 -12.82 2.14 -11.31
C PHE A 38 -12.21 3.55 -11.09
N SER A 39 -12.96 4.54 -10.63
CA SER A 39 -12.40 5.86 -10.31
C SER A 39 -11.22 5.72 -9.35
N ASN A 40 -10.08 6.36 -9.67
CA ASN A 40 -8.78 6.26 -8.97
C ASN A 40 -8.02 4.92 -9.15
N TRP A 41 -8.50 4.07 -10.04
CA TRP A 41 -7.84 2.85 -10.48
C TRP A 41 -7.64 2.90 -11.99
N GLU A 42 -6.54 2.34 -12.47
CA GLU A 42 -6.36 1.98 -13.87
C GLU A 42 -6.64 0.49 -14.02
N THR A 43 -7.05 0.07 -15.22
CA THR A 43 -7.38 -1.33 -15.52
C THR A 43 -6.63 -1.82 -16.77
N LEU A 44 -6.36 -3.12 -16.81
CA LEU A 44 -5.87 -3.86 -17.97
C LEU A 44 -6.69 -5.14 -18.10
N GLY A 45 -7.00 -5.51 -19.34
CA GLY A 45 -7.80 -6.70 -19.63
C GLY A 45 -9.27 -6.49 -19.30
N ARG A 46 -9.88 -7.51 -18.72
CA ARG A 46 -11.31 -7.59 -18.42
C ARG A 46 -11.57 -7.40 -16.94
N THR A 47 -12.15 -6.25 -16.65
CA THR A 47 -12.44 -5.82 -15.28
C THR A 47 -13.87 -5.31 -15.19
N PHE A 48 -14.57 -5.66 -14.12
CA PHE A 48 -15.96 -5.32 -13.87
C PHE A 48 -16.15 -4.81 -12.45
N ILE A 49 -17.13 -3.94 -12.25
CA ILE A 49 -17.65 -3.64 -10.91
C ILE A 49 -18.92 -4.44 -10.72
N GLU A 50 -18.89 -5.36 -9.77
CA GLU A 50 -19.96 -6.30 -9.49
C GLU A 50 -20.69 -5.91 -8.20
N THR A 51 -21.93 -6.39 -8.08
CA THR A 51 -22.76 -6.30 -6.88
C THR A 51 -23.33 -7.69 -6.57
N THR A 52 -23.87 -7.88 -5.36
CA THR A 52 -24.60 -9.11 -5.03
C THR A 52 -25.65 -9.46 -6.07
N ASP A 53 -26.44 -8.48 -6.51
CA ASP A 53 -27.56 -8.69 -7.43
C ASP A 53 -27.12 -9.07 -8.85
N THR A 54 -25.90 -8.72 -9.24
CA THR A 54 -25.37 -8.96 -10.59
C THR A 54 -24.50 -10.20 -10.67
N TYR A 55 -23.81 -10.57 -9.58
CA TYR A 55 -22.79 -11.61 -9.60
C TYR A 55 -23.05 -12.81 -8.69
N GLY A 56 -23.95 -12.68 -7.70
CA GLY A 56 -24.32 -13.76 -6.78
C GLY A 56 -23.35 -14.00 -5.62
N ILE A 57 -22.19 -13.32 -5.60
CA ILE A 57 -21.26 -13.30 -4.47
C ILE A 57 -21.33 -11.93 -3.80
N ASN A 58 -21.45 -11.92 -2.46
CA ASN A 58 -21.56 -10.67 -1.71
C ASN A 58 -20.20 -9.96 -1.58
N PRO A 59 -20.15 -8.63 -1.85
CA PRO A 59 -19.04 -7.78 -1.44
C PRO A 59 -18.75 -7.89 0.07
N GLN A 60 -17.49 -7.72 0.45
CA GLN A 60 -17.04 -7.73 1.84
C GLN A 60 -17.11 -6.34 2.50
N GLU A 61 -17.09 -5.29 1.69
CA GLU A 61 -17.38 -3.91 2.07
C GLU A 61 -18.52 -3.36 1.18
N GLY A 62 -19.42 -2.57 1.78
CA GLY A 62 -20.38 -1.80 1.01
C GLY A 62 -21.30 -2.61 0.08
N LYS A 63 -21.36 -2.22 -1.20
CA LYS A 63 -22.26 -2.77 -2.22
C LYS A 63 -21.54 -3.18 -3.50
N HIS A 64 -20.30 -2.77 -3.69
CA HIS A 64 -19.53 -2.95 -4.91
C HIS A 64 -18.26 -3.73 -4.60
N GLN A 65 -17.79 -4.49 -5.58
CA GLN A 65 -16.49 -5.15 -5.54
C GLN A 65 -15.90 -5.17 -6.95
N ALA A 66 -14.58 -5.18 -7.06
CA ALA A 66 -13.93 -5.38 -8.34
C ALA A 66 -13.90 -6.86 -8.69
N ARG A 67 -14.13 -7.17 -9.96
CA ARG A 67 -13.86 -8.48 -10.54
C ARG A 67 -12.88 -8.34 -11.69
N LEU A 68 -11.87 -9.19 -11.68
CA LEU A 68 -10.93 -9.40 -12.78
C LEU A 68 -11.15 -10.81 -13.31
N ASP A 69 -11.06 -11.02 -14.61
CA ASP A 69 -11.14 -12.35 -15.20
C ASP A 69 -10.15 -12.55 -16.35
N THR A 70 -9.81 -13.80 -16.62
CA THR A 70 -8.99 -14.19 -17.78
C THR A 70 -9.85 -14.60 -18.98
N VAL A 71 -11.18 -14.47 -18.85
CA VAL A 71 -12.15 -14.93 -19.86
C VAL A 71 -11.91 -14.28 -21.21
N TYR A 72 -11.31 -15.01 -22.14
CA TYR A 72 -11.10 -14.51 -23.49
C TYR A 72 -12.41 -14.61 -24.30
N PRO A 73 -12.99 -13.50 -24.79
CA PRO A 73 -14.14 -13.60 -25.69
C PRO A 73 -13.67 -14.16 -27.03
N ARG A 74 -13.79 -15.47 -27.24
CA ARG A 74 -13.46 -16.15 -28.50
C ARG A 74 -14.44 -15.73 -29.59
N PRO A 75 -14.11 -14.80 -30.52
CA PRO A 75 -15.03 -14.44 -31.57
C PRO A 75 -15.13 -15.65 -32.51
N ASN A 76 -16.31 -16.28 -32.57
CA ASN A 76 -16.59 -17.45 -33.42
C ASN A 76 -15.72 -18.70 -33.14
N GLY A 77 -15.17 -18.85 -31.93
CA GLY A 77 -14.29 -19.98 -31.59
C GLY A 77 -12.93 -19.95 -32.31
N ALA A 78 -12.58 -18.83 -32.94
CA ALA A 78 -11.23 -18.60 -33.44
C ALA A 78 -10.36 -18.00 -32.33
N TYR A 79 -9.15 -18.53 -32.17
CA TYR A 79 -8.07 -17.91 -31.42
C TYR A 79 -7.67 -16.63 -32.17
N ASP A 80 -8.36 -15.51 -31.90
CA ASP A 80 -7.88 -14.22 -32.39
C ASP A 80 -6.66 -13.80 -31.56
N SER A 81 -5.66 -13.27 -32.24
CA SER A 81 -4.37 -12.83 -31.69
C SER A 81 -4.45 -11.57 -30.82
N GLY A 82 -5.65 -11.11 -30.49
CA GLY A 82 -5.92 -9.93 -29.67
C GLY A 82 -5.91 -10.23 -28.17
N GLN A 83 -4.96 -11.05 -27.71
CA GLN A 83 -4.73 -11.32 -26.29
C GLN A 83 -4.46 -10.01 -25.56
N THR A 84 -5.11 -9.79 -24.43
CA THR A 84 -4.82 -8.64 -23.55
C THR A 84 -4.31 -9.16 -22.22
N GLY A 85 -3.27 -8.52 -21.69
CA GLY A 85 -2.66 -8.92 -20.43
C GLY A 85 -1.76 -10.14 -20.56
N ASN A 86 -1.06 -10.29 -21.69
CA ASN A 86 0.06 -11.22 -21.75
C ASN A 86 1.15 -10.82 -20.73
N PHE A 87 2.12 -11.72 -20.50
CA PHE A 87 3.22 -11.51 -19.55
C PHE A 87 3.85 -10.10 -19.62
N ALA A 88 4.20 -9.64 -20.82
CA ALA A 88 4.86 -8.35 -21.01
C ALA A 88 3.93 -7.16 -20.73
N GLU A 89 2.65 -7.29 -21.07
CA GLU A 89 1.65 -6.26 -20.83
C GLU A 89 1.33 -6.11 -19.35
N ILE A 90 1.19 -7.21 -18.60
CA ILE A 90 0.94 -7.21 -17.15
C ILE A 90 2.10 -6.55 -16.42
N LEU A 91 3.35 -6.97 -16.70
CA LEU A 91 4.54 -6.37 -16.09
C LEU A 91 4.65 -4.87 -16.38
N LYS A 92 4.48 -4.49 -17.64
CA LYS A 92 4.50 -3.09 -18.07
C LYS A 92 3.40 -2.27 -17.39
N PHE A 93 2.20 -2.85 -17.24
CA PHE A 93 1.07 -2.17 -16.63
C PHE A 93 1.30 -1.90 -15.15
N ILE A 94 1.76 -2.91 -14.39
CA ILE A 94 2.08 -2.80 -12.96
C ILE A 94 3.32 -1.93 -12.73
N GLY A 95 4.15 -1.72 -13.76
CA GLY A 95 5.28 -0.80 -13.74
C GLY A 95 6.55 -1.42 -13.18
N VAL A 96 6.72 -2.73 -13.36
CA VAL A 96 7.88 -3.50 -12.90
C VAL A 96 8.67 -4.00 -14.11
N GLU A 97 10.00 -3.92 -14.03
CA GLU A 97 10.92 -4.47 -15.02
C GLU A 97 11.46 -5.83 -14.54
N GLY A 98 11.68 -6.76 -15.47
CA GLY A 98 12.32 -8.06 -15.17
C GLY A 98 11.35 -9.22 -14.93
N ASP A 99 11.86 -10.24 -14.24
CA ASP A 99 11.36 -11.62 -14.32
C ASP A 99 10.48 -11.99 -13.10
N HIS A 100 9.96 -10.99 -12.38
CA HIS A 100 9.35 -11.18 -11.06
C HIS A 100 8.19 -12.18 -11.06
N LEU A 101 7.36 -12.20 -12.11
CA LEU A 101 6.29 -13.18 -12.25
C LEU A 101 6.82 -14.62 -12.39
N LEU A 102 7.98 -14.82 -13.03
CA LEU A 102 8.59 -16.14 -13.13
C LEU A 102 9.09 -16.64 -11.76
N SER A 103 9.39 -15.73 -10.84
CA SER A 103 9.82 -16.09 -9.47
C SER A 103 8.72 -16.69 -8.62
N LEU A 104 7.45 -16.50 -8.99
CA LEU A 104 6.31 -17.17 -8.34
C LEU A 104 6.26 -18.66 -8.67
N GLY A 105 6.91 -19.10 -9.76
CA GLY A 105 7.07 -20.52 -10.07
C GLY A 105 5.85 -21.20 -10.71
N ASN A 106 4.84 -20.43 -11.10
CA ASN A 106 3.58 -20.96 -11.63
C ASN A 106 3.60 -21.26 -13.14
N GLY A 107 4.60 -20.77 -13.86
CA GLY A 107 4.75 -20.96 -15.29
C GLY A 107 4.74 -19.64 -16.06
N GLU A 108 4.66 -19.74 -17.39
CA GLU A 108 4.60 -18.56 -18.26
C GLU A 108 3.16 -18.06 -18.37
N VAL A 109 2.96 -16.77 -18.04
CA VAL A 109 1.66 -16.09 -18.16
C VAL A 109 1.26 -16.02 -19.64
N PHE A 110 0.11 -16.60 -19.95
CA PHE A 110 -0.47 -16.55 -21.28
C PHE A 110 -1.27 -15.26 -21.50
N GLU A 111 -2.25 -15.00 -20.62
CA GLU A 111 -3.05 -13.78 -20.62
C GLU A 111 -3.60 -13.46 -19.22
N GLY A 112 -4.27 -12.31 -19.07
CA GLY A 112 -4.91 -11.99 -17.80
C GLY A 112 -5.39 -10.56 -17.68
N SER A 113 -5.77 -10.21 -16.46
CA SER A 113 -6.36 -8.92 -16.12
C SER A 113 -5.73 -8.35 -14.87
N ALA A 114 -5.61 -7.03 -14.81
CA ALA A 114 -5.04 -6.34 -13.67
C ALA A 114 -5.75 -5.02 -13.38
N VAL A 115 -5.75 -4.62 -12.12
CA VAL A 115 -6.06 -3.27 -11.66
C VAL A 115 -4.84 -2.69 -10.97
N LYS A 116 -4.65 -1.37 -11.08
CA LYS A 116 -3.57 -0.69 -10.35
C LYS A 116 -3.98 0.68 -9.83
N THR A 117 -3.31 1.10 -8.78
CA THR A 117 -3.38 2.46 -8.26
C THR A 117 -2.05 2.87 -7.64
N SER A 118 -1.90 4.15 -7.35
CA SER A 118 -0.75 4.69 -6.61
C SER A 118 -1.18 5.14 -5.23
N LEU A 119 -0.41 4.78 -4.21
CA LEU A 119 -0.70 5.11 -2.82
C LEU A 119 0.54 5.66 -2.12
N THR A 120 0.34 6.59 -1.19
CA THR A 120 1.43 7.07 -0.32
C THR A 120 1.27 6.42 1.04
N ALA A 121 2.34 5.78 1.52
CA ALA A 121 2.39 5.14 2.82
C ALA A 121 3.54 5.71 3.66
N LEU A 122 3.41 5.63 4.98
CA LEU A 122 4.49 5.81 5.94
C LEU A 122 5.05 4.44 6.36
N ALA A 123 6.27 4.43 6.91
CA ALA A 123 6.81 3.23 7.53
C ALA A 123 5.88 2.76 8.66
N GLY A 124 5.46 1.50 8.59
CA GLY A 124 4.56 0.87 9.54
C GLY A 124 3.08 0.87 9.14
N ASP A 125 2.65 1.71 8.18
CA ASP A 125 1.28 1.66 7.64
C ASP A 125 0.97 0.25 7.13
N ILE A 126 -0.29 -0.18 7.24
CA ILE A 126 -0.73 -1.53 6.83
C ILE A 126 -1.74 -1.37 5.67
N LEU A 127 -1.41 -1.93 4.52
CA LEU A 127 -2.36 -2.20 3.43
C LEU A 127 -3.12 -3.50 3.75
N SER A 128 -4.44 -3.50 3.54
CA SER A 128 -5.26 -4.70 3.62
C SER A 128 -6.40 -4.67 2.61
N PHE A 129 -6.83 -5.85 2.16
CA PHE A 129 -8.02 -6.03 1.33
C PHE A 129 -8.52 -7.47 1.42
N GLU A 130 -9.77 -7.67 1.03
CA GLU A 130 -10.37 -9.00 0.90
C GLU A 130 -10.33 -9.43 -0.56
N TRP A 131 -10.12 -10.73 -0.79
CA TRP A 131 -10.07 -11.30 -2.12
C TRP A 131 -10.70 -12.69 -2.15
N ASN A 132 -11.23 -13.10 -3.31
CA ASN A 132 -11.73 -14.45 -3.55
C ASN A 132 -11.29 -14.90 -4.95
N PHE A 133 -10.47 -15.95 -5.01
CA PHE A 133 -10.03 -16.52 -6.29
C PHE A 133 -11.10 -17.44 -6.84
N LEU A 134 -11.38 -17.31 -8.13
CA LEU A 134 -12.41 -18.00 -8.87
C LEU A 134 -11.76 -18.81 -9.98
N SER A 135 -12.30 -19.98 -10.28
CA SER A 135 -11.68 -20.89 -11.24
C SER A 135 -12.69 -21.80 -11.92
N ASN A 136 -12.57 -21.94 -13.24
CA ASN A 136 -13.27 -22.96 -14.01
C ASN A 136 -12.49 -24.27 -14.09
N THR A 137 -11.17 -24.21 -13.87
CA THR A 137 -10.36 -25.40 -13.81
C THR A 137 -10.67 -26.23 -12.57
N ASN A 138 -10.38 -27.53 -12.69
CA ASN A 138 -10.36 -28.46 -11.59
C ASN A 138 -8.89 -28.67 -11.17
N SER A 139 -8.64 -28.96 -9.90
CA SER A 139 -7.29 -29.06 -9.31
C SER A 139 -6.39 -30.20 -9.84
N GLN A 140 -6.71 -30.78 -11.00
CA GLN A 140 -5.94 -31.83 -11.69
C GLN A 140 -5.35 -31.38 -13.04
N GLU A 141 -5.55 -30.13 -13.44
CA GLU A 141 -4.97 -29.59 -14.69
C GLU A 141 -3.46 -29.34 -14.56
N PHE A 142 -2.78 -29.15 -15.70
CA PHE A 142 -1.32 -28.95 -15.76
C PHE A 142 -0.89 -27.48 -15.63
N PHE A 143 -1.81 -26.55 -15.85
CA PHE A 143 -1.54 -25.12 -15.81
C PHE A 143 -1.92 -24.54 -14.45
N ASN A 144 -1.01 -23.76 -13.87
CA ASN A 144 -1.22 -23.16 -12.56
C ASN A 144 -1.67 -21.71 -12.70
N ASP A 145 -2.90 -21.47 -13.17
CA ASP A 145 -3.45 -20.12 -13.21
C ASP A 145 -3.47 -19.53 -11.80
N PHE A 146 -3.16 -18.25 -11.67
CA PHE A 146 -2.92 -17.67 -10.35
C PHE A 146 -3.32 -16.21 -10.27
N ALA A 147 -3.64 -15.81 -9.05
CA ALA A 147 -3.82 -14.42 -8.66
C ALA A 147 -2.65 -13.95 -7.80
N PHE A 148 -2.24 -12.70 -7.98
CA PHE A 148 -1.15 -12.12 -7.22
C PHE A 148 -1.36 -10.64 -6.96
N VAL A 149 -0.64 -10.14 -5.97
CA VAL A 149 -0.50 -8.73 -5.64
C VAL A 149 0.95 -8.29 -5.83
N ALA A 150 1.12 -7.09 -6.36
CA ALA A 150 2.40 -6.43 -6.53
C ALA A 150 2.39 -5.09 -5.80
N ILE A 151 3.38 -4.87 -4.94
CA ILE A 151 3.60 -3.63 -4.20
C ILE A 151 4.97 -3.12 -4.60
N SER A 152 4.99 -2.30 -5.64
CA SER A 152 6.21 -1.99 -6.41
C SER A 152 6.90 -3.31 -6.83
N ASP A 153 8.16 -3.53 -6.44
CA ASP A 153 8.92 -4.73 -6.84
C ASP A 153 8.67 -5.96 -5.94
N ASN A 154 7.79 -5.85 -4.95
CA ASN A 154 7.42 -6.97 -4.07
C ASN A 154 6.18 -7.68 -4.59
N PHE A 155 6.28 -8.98 -4.88
CA PHE A 155 5.20 -9.80 -5.43
C PHE A 155 4.83 -10.89 -4.44
N GLU A 156 3.54 -11.11 -4.27
CA GLU A 156 3.00 -12.18 -3.44
C GLU A 156 1.83 -12.83 -4.17
N GLU A 157 1.86 -14.16 -4.25
CA GLU A 157 0.72 -14.94 -4.74
C GLU A 157 -0.40 -14.91 -3.70
N LEU A 158 -1.63 -14.73 -4.18
CA LEU A 158 -2.83 -14.78 -3.35
C LEU A 158 -3.38 -16.21 -3.30
N ALA A 159 -3.62 -16.79 -4.48
CA ALA A 159 -4.08 -18.16 -4.68
C ALA A 159 -3.81 -18.59 -6.11
N ASP A 160 -4.00 -19.88 -6.35
CA ASP A 160 -3.78 -20.54 -7.62
C ASP A 160 -4.81 -21.66 -7.87
N SER A 161 -4.76 -22.26 -9.06
CA SER A 161 -5.67 -23.33 -9.47
C SER A 161 -5.50 -24.64 -8.67
N PHE A 162 -4.42 -24.80 -7.90
CA PHE A 162 -4.20 -25.94 -6.98
C PHE A 162 -4.60 -25.64 -5.53
N SER A 163 -5.08 -24.44 -5.25
CA SER A 163 -5.58 -24.05 -3.94
C SER A 163 -6.77 -24.90 -3.51
N VAL A 164 -7.15 -24.81 -2.24
CA VAL A 164 -8.34 -25.51 -1.75
C VAL A 164 -9.59 -24.79 -2.27
N LEU A 165 -10.24 -25.37 -3.28
CA LEU A 165 -11.41 -24.80 -3.92
C LEU A 165 -12.71 -25.49 -3.47
N VAL A 166 -13.78 -24.70 -3.40
CA VAL A 166 -15.17 -25.13 -3.14
C VAL A 166 -16.08 -24.67 -4.28
N PRO A 167 -17.27 -25.27 -4.49
CA PRO A 167 -18.18 -24.82 -5.53
C PRO A 167 -18.55 -23.33 -5.37
N SER A 168 -18.50 -22.56 -6.46
CA SER A 168 -18.86 -21.14 -6.47
C SER A 168 -20.33 -20.92 -6.83
N ALA A 169 -20.91 -19.82 -6.34
CA ALA A 169 -22.24 -19.36 -6.73
C ALA A 169 -22.22 -18.43 -7.97
N SER A 170 -21.04 -18.15 -8.52
CA SER A 170 -20.84 -17.27 -9.66
C SER A 170 -20.90 -18.01 -11.00
N VAL A 171 -20.46 -17.35 -12.07
CA VAL A 171 -20.24 -17.98 -13.38
C VAL A 171 -19.04 -18.94 -13.41
N PHE A 172 -18.19 -18.90 -12.39
CA PHE A 172 -17.08 -19.84 -12.25
C PHE A 172 -17.52 -21.11 -11.53
N HIS A 173 -16.88 -22.24 -11.83
CA HIS A 173 -17.22 -23.51 -11.20
C HIS A 173 -16.84 -23.55 -9.72
N ASN A 174 -15.66 -23.03 -9.38
CA ASN A 174 -15.08 -23.13 -8.04
C ASN A 174 -14.49 -21.81 -7.55
N GLU A 175 -14.27 -21.71 -6.25
CA GLU A 175 -13.69 -20.55 -5.57
C GLU A 175 -12.94 -20.92 -4.29
N THR A 176 -12.08 -20.04 -3.80
CA THR A 176 -11.42 -20.20 -2.49
C THR A 176 -12.32 -19.80 -1.31
N GLY A 177 -13.41 -19.09 -1.59
CA GLY A 177 -14.06 -18.21 -0.63
C GLY A 177 -13.20 -16.97 -0.35
N PHE A 178 -13.77 -15.99 0.35
CA PHE A 178 -13.02 -14.79 0.72
C PHE A 178 -11.90 -15.08 1.71
N GLN A 179 -10.75 -14.50 1.42
CA GLN A 179 -9.53 -14.47 2.21
C GLN A 179 -9.05 -13.03 2.33
N SER A 180 -8.20 -12.76 3.32
CA SER A 180 -7.67 -11.42 3.57
C SER A 180 -6.18 -11.34 3.25
N PHE A 181 -5.76 -10.27 2.58
CA PHE A 181 -4.36 -9.91 2.38
C PHE A 181 -3.95 -8.79 3.35
N SER A 182 -2.70 -8.79 3.80
CA SER A 182 -2.14 -7.74 4.64
C SER A 182 -0.65 -7.51 4.36
N TYR A 183 -0.24 -6.25 4.21
CA TYR A 183 1.15 -5.87 4.00
C TYR A 183 1.54 -4.63 4.81
N GLN A 184 2.64 -4.71 5.55
CA GLN A 184 3.19 -3.58 6.29
C GLN A 184 4.28 -2.88 5.49
N PHE A 185 4.11 -1.57 5.25
CA PHE A 185 5.09 -0.78 4.51
C PHE A 185 6.39 -0.59 5.33
N PRO A 186 7.57 -0.97 4.80
CA PRO A 186 8.83 -0.88 5.55
C PRO A 186 9.37 0.55 5.61
N SER A 187 8.98 1.40 4.67
CA SER A 187 9.47 2.77 4.53
C SER A 187 8.37 3.71 4.06
N ALA A 188 8.53 5.01 4.34
CA ALA A 188 7.66 6.02 3.77
C ALA A 188 7.96 6.21 2.28
N GLY A 189 6.93 6.34 1.45
CA GLY A 189 7.10 6.50 0.01
C GLY A 189 5.79 6.47 -0.78
N LEU A 190 5.93 6.68 -2.09
CA LEU A 190 4.90 6.42 -3.08
C LEU A 190 5.09 4.98 -3.58
N TYR A 191 4.03 4.19 -3.53
CA TYR A 191 4.01 2.80 -3.98
C TYR A 191 2.98 2.63 -5.09
N THR A 192 3.28 1.71 -6.00
CA THR A 192 2.30 1.21 -6.97
C THR A 192 1.73 -0.08 -6.43
N LEU A 193 0.41 -0.13 -6.28
CA LEU A 193 -0.33 -1.35 -5.96
C LEU A 193 -0.90 -1.89 -7.26
N GLY A 194 -0.50 -3.09 -7.66
CA GLY A 194 -1.11 -3.88 -8.72
C GLY A 194 -1.75 -5.13 -8.14
N ILE A 195 -2.93 -5.49 -8.62
CA ILE A 195 -3.61 -6.74 -8.28
C ILE A 195 -4.06 -7.38 -9.59
N ALA A 196 -3.77 -8.67 -9.78
CA ALA A 196 -3.96 -9.33 -11.05
C ALA A 196 -4.35 -10.80 -10.90
N VAL A 197 -4.97 -11.32 -11.96
CA VAL A 197 -5.25 -12.74 -12.18
C VAL A 197 -4.83 -13.09 -13.61
N VAL A 198 -4.18 -14.25 -13.77
CA VAL A 198 -3.55 -14.65 -15.03
C VAL A 198 -3.73 -16.15 -15.28
N ASP A 199 -3.92 -16.49 -16.56
CA ASP A 199 -3.83 -17.87 -17.03
C ASP A 199 -2.37 -18.21 -17.35
N VAL A 200 -2.02 -19.47 -17.15
CA VAL A 200 -0.70 -20.00 -17.46
C VAL A 200 -0.77 -20.94 -18.66
N GLY A 201 0.15 -20.77 -19.61
CA GLY A 201 0.36 -21.70 -20.72
C GLY A 201 -0.68 -21.65 -21.85
N ASP A 202 -1.97 -21.59 -21.56
CA ASP A 202 -3.05 -21.33 -22.53
C ASP A 202 -4.20 -20.50 -21.93
N GLY A 203 -5.31 -20.34 -22.66
CA GLY A 203 -6.53 -19.64 -22.21
C GLY A 203 -7.77 -20.55 -22.35
N ALA A 204 -7.61 -21.83 -22.03
CA ALA A 204 -8.64 -22.85 -22.21
C ALA A 204 -9.69 -22.84 -21.10
N GLU A 205 -9.23 -22.78 -19.85
CA GLU A 205 -10.04 -22.75 -18.63
C GLU A 205 -9.82 -21.39 -17.95
N ASP A 206 -10.91 -20.65 -17.73
CA ASP A 206 -10.78 -19.28 -17.23
C ASP A 206 -10.68 -19.24 -15.69
N SER A 207 -9.92 -18.26 -15.20
CA SER A 207 -9.80 -17.89 -13.80
C SER A 207 -10.28 -16.46 -13.55
N GLY A 208 -10.54 -16.15 -12.29
CA GLY A 208 -11.05 -14.85 -11.88
C GLY A 208 -10.63 -14.47 -10.47
N LEU A 209 -10.78 -13.20 -10.15
CA LEU A 209 -10.47 -12.67 -8.83
C LEU A 209 -11.48 -11.59 -8.46
N LEU A 210 -12.13 -11.76 -7.32
CA LEU A 210 -12.86 -10.68 -6.65
C LEU A 210 -11.92 -9.98 -5.69
N VAL A 211 -12.01 -8.64 -5.64
CA VAL A 211 -11.23 -7.79 -4.75
C VAL A 211 -12.15 -6.74 -4.14
N ASP A 212 -12.04 -6.54 -2.84
CA ASP A 212 -12.85 -5.57 -2.12
C ASP A 212 -12.13 -5.01 -0.88
N GLY A 213 -12.59 -3.86 -0.40
CA GLY A 213 -12.16 -3.26 0.86
C GLY A 213 -10.68 -2.88 0.94
N VAL A 214 -10.10 -2.39 -0.16
CA VAL A 214 -8.69 -1.99 -0.19
C VAL A 214 -8.46 -0.74 0.68
N THR A 215 -7.72 -0.90 1.77
CA THR A 215 -7.57 0.13 2.80
C THR A 215 -6.13 0.26 3.28
N ILE A 216 -5.77 1.46 3.75
CA ILE A 216 -4.50 1.71 4.43
C ILE A 216 -4.77 2.18 5.87
N SER A 217 -4.34 1.37 6.82
CA SER A 217 -4.39 1.66 8.24
C SER A 217 -3.09 2.28 8.71
N ARG A 218 -3.11 3.55 9.14
CA ARG A 218 -1.95 4.17 9.78
C ARG A 218 -1.87 3.76 11.23
N ILE A 219 -0.79 3.07 11.58
CA ILE A 219 -0.37 3.01 12.97
C ILE A 219 0.27 4.35 13.30
N ASN A 220 -0.42 5.17 14.09
CA ASN A 220 0.22 6.37 14.63
C ASN A 220 1.36 5.88 15.54
N PRO A 221 2.64 6.21 15.27
CA PRO A 221 3.63 6.03 16.30
C PRO A 221 3.14 6.85 17.49
N VAL A 222 2.96 6.19 18.65
CA VAL A 222 2.74 6.89 19.91
C VAL A 222 3.77 8.01 19.91
N ARG A 223 3.33 9.28 19.90
CA ARG A 223 4.27 10.39 20.11
C ARG A 223 4.95 10.04 21.41
N GLN A 224 6.21 9.61 21.37
CA GLN A 224 7.03 9.58 22.57
C GLN A 224 6.88 10.97 23.16
N PRO A 225 6.37 11.13 24.39
CA PRO A 225 6.30 12.43 25.00
C PRO A 225 7.71 13.00 24.87
N LEU A 226 7.81 14.17 24.21
CA LEU A 226 9.05 14.93 24.19
C LEU A 226 9.56 14.90 25.62
N THR A 227 10.72 14.28 25.85
CA THR A 227 11.38 14.40 27.14
C THR A 227 11.58 15.89 27.30
N THR A 228 10.78 16.51 28.17
CA THR A 228 10.98 17.92 28.52
C THR A 228 12.44 18.02 28.93
N PRO A 229 13.24 18.92 28.33
CA PRO A 229 14.59 19.15 28.82
C PRO A 229 14.46 19.46 30.30
N SER A 230 14.95 18.57 31.17
CA SER A 230 15.01 18.86 32.59
C SER A 230 16.06 19.93 32.75
N PHE A 231 15.65 21.19 32.84
CA PHE A 231 16.55 22.23 33.30
C PHE A 231 16.99 21.84 34.72
N PRO A 232 18.30 21.81 35.01
CA PRO A 232 18.77 21.58 36.36
C PRO A 232 18.16 22.64 37.30
N PRO A 233 17.87 22.30 38.57
CA PRO A 233 17.38 23.27 39.53
C PRO A 233 18.30 24.48 39.57
N ILE A 234 17.73 25.68 39.45
CA ILE A 234 18.48 26.93 39.67
C ILE A 234 18.98 26.88 41.12
N SER A 235 20.29 26.70 41.30
CA SER A 235 20.94 26.89 42.59
C SER A 235 20.97 28.38 42.91
N ASP A 236 20.64 28.70 44.15
CA ASP A 236 20.48 30.05 44.72
C ASP A 236 21.46 31.13 44.23
N HIS A 237 20.86 32.29 43.96
CA HIS A 237 21.32 33.68 44.15
C HIS A 237 22.81 34.09 43.92
N ASN A 238 22.95 35.14 43.09
CA ASN A 238 24.04 36.13 42.97
C ASN A 238 25.24 35.82 42.07
N SER A 239 24.99 35.58 40.78
CA SER A 239 25.97 35.96 39.75
C SER A 239 25.22 36.40 38.50
N ILE A 240 25.13 37.72 38.27
CA ILE A 240 24.73 38.25 36.97
C ILE A 240 25.88 37.95 36.01
N PRO A 241 25.71 37.15 34.94
CA PRO A 241 26.74 37.02 33.92
C PRO A 241 26.67 38.24 32.99
N GLU A 242 27.84 38.80 32.65
CA GLU A 242 28.02 39.86 31.65
C GLU A 242 27.33 39.52 30.30
N PRO A 243 27.00 40.51 29.45
CA PRO A 243 25.99 40.42 28.36
C PRO A 243 26.26 39.46 27.19
N ASN A 244 27.17 38.50 27.32
CA ASN A 244 27.76 37.80 26.17
C ASN A 244 27.11 36.44 25.88
N SER A 245 26.11 35.99 26.64
CA SER A 245 25.61 34.60 26.56
C SER A 245 24.42 34.36 25.63
N ILE A 246 24.00 35.34 24.82
CA ILE A 246 22.86 35.17 23.88
C ILE A 246 23.28 34.46 22.57
N ALA A 247 24.56 34.13 22.37
CA ALA A 247 25.03 33.51 21.12
C ALA A 247 24.70 32.01 20.95
N SER A 248 24.16 31.33 21.97
CA SER A 248 23.97 29.87 21.91
C SER A 248 22.62 29.41 21.36
N LEU A 249 21.73 30.33 20.98
CA LEU A 249 20.39 29.99 20.48
C LEU A 249 20.19 30.38 19.01
N LEU A 250 21.14 30.03 18.13
CA LEU A 250 20.95 30.12 16.66
C LEU A 250 21.79 29.12 15.84
N ALA A 251 22.18 27.99 16.43
CA ALA A 251 23.02 26.99 15.75
C ALA A 251 22.42 25.58 15.75
N PHE A 252 21.16 25.41 15.35
CA PHE A 252 20.62 24.11 14.92
C PHE A 252 19.68 24.24 13.71
N ALA A 253 20.08 25.04 12.73
CA ALA A 253 19.47 25.07 11.41
C ALA A 253 20.54 25.29 10.32
N ALA A 254 21.59 24.47 10.28
CA ALA A 254 22.59 24.53 9.18
C ALA A 254 23.50 23.29 9.01
N PHE A 255 23.19 22.11 9.56
CA PHE A 255 24.02 20.90 9.34
C PHE A 255 23.35 19.84 8.45
N GLY A 256 22.60 20.28 7.44
CA GLY A 256 22.06 19.40 6.38
C GLY A 256 22.62 19.67 4.99
N ALA A 257 23.36 20.75 4.76
CA ALA A 257 23.67 21.22 3.40
C ALA A 257 25.17 21.44 3.07
N LEU A 258 26.10 21.05 3.95
CA LEU A 258 27.54 21.18 3.68
C LEU A 258 28.32 19.85 3.66
N GLY A 259 27.62 18.71 3.68
CA GLY A 259 28.23 17.38 3.58
C GLY A 259 28.62 16.94 2.16
N ARG A 260 28.37 17.74 1.11
CA ARG A 260 28.61 17.33 -0.30
C ARG A 260 29.65 18.15 -1.08
N LEU A 261 30.36 19.08 -0.44
CA LEU A 261 31.43 19.85 -1.10
C LEU A 261 32.85 19.55 -0.61
N TRP A 262 33.02 18.73 0.42
CA TRP A 262 34.35 18.42 0.97
C TRP A 262 35.01 17.15 0.38
N HIS A 263 34.28 16.37 -0.43
CA HIS A 263 34.80 15.15 -1.04
C HIS A 263 35.24 15.29 -2.51
N GLN A 264 35.04 16.47 -3.12
CA GLN A 264 35.42 16.76 -4.52
C GLN A 264 36.72 17.58 -4.69
N TRP A 265 37.35 18.03 -3.61
CA TRP A 265 38.58 18.85 -3.68
C TRP A 265 39.86 18.12 -3.22
N ARG A 266 39.81 16.79 -3.09
CA ARG A 266 40.95 15.95 -2.67
C ARG A 266 41.39 14.90 -3.68
N LYS A 267 40.94 15.02 -4.94
CA LYS A 267 41.33 14.12 -6.05
C LYS A 267 42.06 14.82 -7.21
N GLN A 268 42.45 16.09 -7.05
CA GLN A 268 43.12 16.84 -8.11
C GLN A 268 44.61 17.14 -7.87
N ASP A 269 45.17 16.72 -6.72
CA ASP A 269 46.59 16.97 -6.37
C ASP A 269 47.46 15.70 -6.32
N GLU A 270 46.99 14.59 -6.88
CA GLU A 270 47.88 13.47 -7.21
C GLU A 270 47.64 13.04 -8.65
N ILE A 271 48.73 13.10 -9.43
CA ILE A 271 48.94 12.68 -10.83
C ILE A 271 48.96 13.85 -11.85
N ASN A 272 50.20 14.27 -12.13
CA ASN A 272 50.76 14.99 -13.29
C ASN A 272 50.44 16.48 -13.49
#